data_AF-A0A944UFW9-F1
#
_entry.id   AF-A0A944UFW9-F1
#
_cell.length_a   1.000
_cell.length_b   1.000
_cell.length_c   1.000
_cell.angle_alpha   90.00
_cell.angle_beta   90.00
_cell.angle_gamma   90.00
#
_symmetry.space_group_name_H-M   'P 1'
#
loop_
_entity.id
_entity.type
_entity.pdbx_description
1 polymer ?
#
loop_
_entity_poly.entity_id
_entity_poly.type
_entity_poly.pdbx_seq_one_letter_code
_entity_poly.pdbx_strand_id
1 'polypeptide(L)'
;MPRRNDIKHILIIGSGPIIIGQACEFDYSGAQACKALREEGYRVSLVNSNPATIMTDPEFADATYVEPLTVESVRKIIEKERPDALLPTLGGQTGLNLSLELYHAGILEEFGVEMIGA
;
A
#
# COMPACT_ATOMS: atom_id res chain seq x y z
N MET A 1 9.84 -14.62 10.05
CA MET A 1 8.74 -15.59 10.27
C MET A 1 8.38 -16.21 8.93
N PRO A 2 7.90 -17.46 8.89
CA PRO A 2 7.43 -18.07 7.64
C PRO A 2 6.23 -17.28 7.07
N ARG A 3 5.96 -17.49 5.77
CA ARG A 3 4.82 -16.91 5.05
C ARG A 3 3.50 -17.18 5.81
N ARG A 4 2.62 -16.17 5.88
CA ARG A 4 1.26 -16.28 6.42
C ARG A 4 0.32 -16.83 5.34
N ASN A 5 -0.48 -17.83 5.67
CA ASN A 5 -1.39 -18.50 4.73
C ASN A 5 -2.83 -17.98 4.80
N ASP A 6 -3.14 -17.23 5.86
CA ASP A 6 -4.39 -16.54 6.08
C ASP A 6 -4.50 -15.24 5.27
N ILE A 7 -3.37 -14.64 4.89
CA ILE A 7 -3.30 -13.46 4.02
C ILE A 7 -3.02 -13.91 2.58
N LYS A 8 -3.80 -13.41 1.63
CA LYS A 8 -3.60 -13.64 0.19
C LYS A 8 -3.38 -12.35 -0.57
N HIS A 9 -3.94 -11.24 -0.10
CA HIS A 9 -3.92 -9.97 -0.78
C HIS A 9 -3.49 -8.84 0.16
N ILE A 10 -2.42 -8.16 -0.22
CA ILE A 10 -1.83 -7.04 0.52
C ILE A 10 -2.00 -5.75 -0.28
N LEU A 11 -2.51 -4.70 0.37
CA LEU A 11 -2.50 -3.32 -0.12
C LEU A 11 -1.29 -2.57 0.44
N ILE A 12 -0.50 -1.97 -0.44
CA ILE A 12 0.61 -1.09 -0.09
C ILE A 12 0.18 0.37 -0.35
N ILE A 13 0.50 1.26 0.58
CA ILE A 13 0.34 2.71 0.42
C ILE A 13 1.71 3.33 0.15
N GLY A 14 1.88 3.96 -1.01
CA GLY A 14 3.08 4.70 -1.39
C GLY A 14 3.20 6.06 -0.69
N SER A 15 4.30 6.76 -0.96
CA SER A 15 4.62 8.04 -0.32
C SER A 15 3.97 9.27 -0.96
N GLY A 16 3.47 9.15 -2.18
CA GLY A 16 2.98 10.28 -2.96
C GLY A 16 4.11 11.07 -3.62
N PRO A 17 3.91 12.36 -3.93
CA PRO A 17 4.89 13.17 -4.63
C PRO A 17 6.17 13.38 -3.79
N ILE A 18 7.31 13.50 -4.46
CA ILE A 18 8.61 13.75 -3.82
C ILE A 18 8.61 15.14 -3.17
N ILE A 19 8.97 15.19 -1.90
CA ILE A 19 9.17 16.42 -1.12
C ILE A 19 10.47 16.36 -0.32
N ILE A 20 10.94 17.51 0.17
CA ILE A 20 12.10 17.56 1.07
C ILE A 20 11.79 16.73 2.32
N GLY A 21 12.65 15.75 2.62
CA GLY A 21 12.49 14.85 3.76
C GLY A 21 11.65 13.59 3.48
N GLN A 22 11.05 13.47 2.29
CA GLN A 22 10.37 12.26 1.85
C GLN A 22 10.49 12.12 0.32
N ALA A 23 11.49 11.38 -0.13
CA ALA A 23 11.90 11.36 -1.54
C ALA A 23 11.96 9.94 -2.13
N CYS A 24 12.93 9.70 -3.01
CA CYS A 24 13.03 8.51 -3.85
C CYS A 24 13.24 7.21 -3.07
N GLU A 25 13.67 7.30 -1.80
CA GLU A 25 13.86 6.14 -0.93
C GLU A 25 12.59 5.28 -0.80
N PHE A 26 11.40 5.91 -0.89
CA PHE A 26 10.12 5.19 -0.80
C PHE A 26 9.71 4.52 -2.11
N ASP A 27 10.15 5.03 -3.26
CA ASP A 27 10.01 4.29 -4.53
C ASP A 27 10.87 3.03 -4.49
N TYR A 28 12.14 3.17 -4.08
CA TYR A 28 13.04 2.04 -3.91
C TYR A 28 12.48 1.00 -2.93
N SER A 29 12.08 1.40 -1.73
CA SER A 29 11.53 0.50 -0.73
C SER A 29 10.19 -0.12 -1.17
N GLY A 30 9.30 0.66 -1.77
CA GLY A 30 8.01 0.20 -2.30
C GLY A 30 8.18 -0.84 -3.40
N ALA A 31 9.07 -0.59 -4.37
CA ALA A 31 9.36 -1.53 -5.46
C ALA A 31 9.95 -2.85 -4.94
N GLN A 32 10.86 -2.79 -3.95
CA GLN A 32 11.41 -3.99 -3.31
C GLN A 32 10.32 -4.81 -2.60
N ALA A 33 9.40 -4.16 -1.91
CA ALA A 33 8.31 -4.85 -1.24
C ALA A 33 7.31 -5.48 -2.21
N CYS A 34 6.92 -4.75 -3.27
CA CYS A 34 6.09 -5.30 -4.34
C CYS A 34 6.70 -6.57 -4.93
N LYS A 35 8.00 -6.53 -5.22
CA LYS A 35 8.75 -7.70 -5.70
C LYS A 35 8.74 -8.85 -4.71
N ALA A 36 9.15 -8.60 -3.46
CA ALA A 36 9.26 -9.63 -2.43
C ALA A 36 7.91 -10.31 -2.13
N LEU A 37 6.83 -9.54 -2.02
CA LEU A 37 5.49 -10.08 -1.76
C LEU A 37 4.96 -10.92 -2.93
N ARG A 38 5.26 -10.53 -4.18
CA ARG A 38 4.85 -11.31 -5.35
C ARG A 38 5.67 -12.57 -5.55
N GLU A 39 6.98 -12.53 -5.26
CA GLU A 39 7.83 -13.73 -5.23
C GLU A 39 7.35 -14.75 -4.19
N GLU A 40 6.84 -14.26 -3.06
CA GLU A 40 6.16 -15.08 -2.04
C GLU A 40 4.74 -15.48 -2.42
N GLY A 41 4.22 -15.08 -3.59
CA GLY A 41 2.92 -15.48 -4.10
C GLY A 41 1.72 -14.82 -3.43
N TYR A 42 1.88 -13.62 -2.88
CA TYR A 42 0.76 -12.75 -2.51
C TYR A 42 0.27 -11.98 -3.73
N ARG A 43 -1.03 -11.69 -3.75
CA ARG A 43 -1.59 -10.65 -4.62
C ARG A 43 -1.25 -9.28 -4.02
N VAL A 44 -0.70 -8.38 -4.82
CA VAL A 44 -0.30 -7.05 -4.38
C VAL A 44 -1.13 -5.99 -5.10
N SER A 45 -1.79 -5.14 -4.32
CA SER A 45 -2.31 -3.86 -4.79
C SER A 45 -1.44 -2.74 -4.27
N LEU A 46 -1.22 -1.72 -5.08
CA LEU A 46 -0.48 -0.53 -4.70
C LEU A 46 -1.29 0.71 -5.02
N VAL A 47 -1.31 1.67 -4.10
CA VAL A 47 -1.75 3.04 -4.38
C VAL A 47 -0.62 4.04 -4.16
N ASN A 48 -0.33 4.86 -5.17
CA ASN A 48 0.63 5.95 -5.07
C ASN A 48 0.26 7.07 -6.06
N SER A 49 0.14 8.31 -5.59
CA SER A 49 -0.23 9.43 -6.47
C SER A 49 0.91 9.95 -7.36
N ASN A 50 2.14 9.47 -7.16
CA ASN A 50 3.29 9.90 -7.95
C ASN A 50 3.48 9.00 -9.19
N PRO A 51 3.26 9.50 -10.42
CA PRO A 51 3.39 8.69 -11.63
C PRO A 51 4.86 8.46 -12.04
N ALA A 52 5.82 9.16 -11.44
CA ALA A 52 7.24 9.07 -11.78
C ALA A 52 7.99 8.08 -10.86
N THR A 53 7.39 6.91 -10.60
CA THR A 53 7.96 5.89 -9.71
C THR A 53 7.96 4.51 -10.35
N ILE A 54 9.01 3.73 -10.10
CA ILE A 54 9.11 2.36 -10.59
C ILE A 54 8.06 1.47 -9.94
N MET A 55 7.75 1.69 -8.65
CA MET A 55 6.71 0.93 -7.97
C MET A 55 5.34 1.04 -8.64
N THR A 56 5.05 2.14 -9.36
CA THR A 56 3.80 2.32 -10.11
C THR A 56 3.81 1.74 -11.53
N ASP A 57 4.91 1.15 -11.98
CA ASP A 57 4.91 0.47 -13.27
C ASP A 57 3.97 -0.75 -13.21
N PRO A 58 3.20 -1.03 -14.29
CA PRO A 58 2.18 -2.10 -14.30
C PRO A 58 2.72 -3.50 -13.99
N GLU A 59 4.04 -3.70 -14.13
CA GLU A 59 4.68 -4.98 -13.91
C GLU A 59 5.08 -5.23 -12.45
N PHE A 60 4.96 -4.26 -11.54
CA PHE A 60 5.40 -4.39 -10.15
C PHE A 60 4.31 -4.87 -9.19
N ALA A 61 3.04 -4.53 -9.44
CA ALA A 61 1.90 -4.97 -8.63
C ALA A 61 0.81 -5.60 -9.52
N ASP A 62 -0.06 -6.42 -8.95
CA ASP A 62 -1.18 -7.01 -9.69
C ASP A 62 -2.29 -5.98 -9.98
N ALA A 63 -2.41 -4.98 -9.12
CA ALA A 63 -3.25 -3.80 -9.35
C ALA A 63 -2.54 -2.53 -8.87
N THR A 64 -2.29 -1.59 -9.78
CA THR A 64 -1.67 -0.31 -9.47
C THR A 64 -2.68 0.83 -9.62
N TYR A 65 -2.76 1.67 -8.60
CA TYR A 65 -3.63 2.84 -8.52
C TYR A 65 -2.78 4.12 -8.46
N VAL A 66 -2.76 4.87 -9.56
CA VAL A 66 -2.20 6.23 -9.57
C VAL A 66 -3.30 7.22 -9.23
N GLU A 67 -3.64 7.26 -7.93
CA GLU A 67 -4.78 8.00 -7.39
C GLU A 67 -4.34 8.88 -6.20
N PRO A 68 -5.10 9.92 -5.83
CA PRO A 68 -4.81 10.73 -4.65
C PRO A 68 -4.72 9.88 -3.37
N LEU A 69 -3.75 10.19 -2.51
CA LEU A 69 -3.57 9.55 -1.22
C LEU A 69 -4.45 10.21 -0.15
N THR A 70 -5.77 10.04 -0.29
CA THR A 70 -6.77 10.49 0.69
C THR A 70 -7.61 9.34 1.20
N VAL A 71 -8.26 9.51 2.36
CA VAL A 71 -9.12 8.49 2.98
C VAL A 71 -10.22 8.04 2.02
N GLU A 72 -10.88 8.95 1.32
CA GLU A 72 -11.98 8.62 0.40
C GLU A 72 -11.51 7.83 -0.81
N SER A 73 -10.34 8.19 -1.35
CA SER A 73 -9.73 7.50 -2.48
C SER A 73 -9.33 6.08 -2.09
N VAL A 74 -8.58 5.94 -0.99
CA VAL A 74 -8.10 4.64 -0.53
C VAL A 74 -9.25 3.77 -0.02
N ARG A 75 -10.31 4.34 0.57
CA ARG A 75 -11.54 3.60 0.91
C ARG A 75 -12.15 2.94 -0.31
N LYS A 76 -12.29 3.66 -1.43
CA LYS A 76 -12.85 3.09 -2.69
C LYS A 76 -11.98 1.97 -3.24
N ILE A 77 -10.65 2.12 -3.10
CA ILE A 77 -9.71 1.08 -3.48
C ILE A 77 -9.91 -0.14 -2.58
N ILE A 78 -9.93 0.01 -1.26
CA ILE A 78 -10.18 -1.08 -0.30
C ILE A 78 -11.53 -1.77 -0.58
N GLU A 79 -12.58 -1.01 -0.86
CA GLU A 79 -13.90 -1.55 -1.16
C GLU A 79 -13.92 -2.40 -2.44
N LYS A 80 -13.21 -1.94 -3.48
CA LYS A 80 -13.09 -2.64 -4.77
C LYS A 80 -12.18 -3.85 -4.69
N GLU A 81 -11.03 -3.70 -4.04
CA GLU A 81 -9.93 -4.66 -4.02
C GLU A 81 -10.10 -5.72 -2.93
N ARG A 82 -10.75 -5.38 -1.81
CA ARG A 82 -10.92 -6.25 -0.63
C ARG A 82 -9.60 -6.90 -0.17
N PRO A 83 -8.56 -6.11 0.12
CA PRO A 83 -7.30 -6.65 0.62
C PRO A 83 -7.49 -7.30 1.99
N ASP A 84 -6.80 -8.40 2.27
CA ASP A 84 -6.78 -9.01 3.60
C ASP A 84 -5.93 -8.19 4.57
N ALA A 85 -4.88 -7.55 4.06
CA ALA A 85 -3.93 -6.80 4.85
C ALA A 85 -3.47 -5.50 4.19
N LEU A 86 -3.06 -4.54 5.01
CA LEU A 86 -2.48 -3.26 4.62
C LEU A 86 -1.06 -3.13 5.19
N LEU A 87 -0.10 -2.79 4.34
CA LEU A 87 1.30 -2.56 4.71
C LEU A 87 1.61 -1.05 4.70
N PRO A 88 1.67 -0.39 5.87
CA PRO A 88 1.74 1.08 5.97
C PRO A 88 3.18 1.63 5.98
N THR A 89 4.19 0.75 6.10
CA THR A 89 5.57 1.12 6.46
C THR A 89 6.46 1.54 5.29
N LEU A 90 5.92 1.58 4.07
CA LEU A 90 6.68 1.83 2.83
C LEU A 90 6.35 3.17 2.18
N GLY A 91 5.39 3.93 2.73
CA GLY A 91 4.96 5.22 2.23
C GLY A 91 5.47 6.42 3.03
N GLY A 92 6.49 6.24 3.87
CA GLY A 92 6.99 7.29 4.75
C GLY A 92 5.91 7.78 5.72
N GLN A 93 5.93 9.07 6.05
CA GLN A 93 4.95 9.66 6.95
C GLN A 93 3.57 9.74 6.29
N THR A 94 3.50 9.94 4.96
CA THR A 94 2.23 9.92 4.21
C THR A 94 1.52 8.58 4.41
N GLY A 95 2.23 7.47 4.17
CA GLY A 95 1.66 6.12 4.30
C GLY A 95 1.20 5.82 5.73
N LEU A 96 2.01 6.15 6.72
CA LEU A 96 1.68 5.93 8.14
C LEU A 96 0.46 6.74 8.58
N ASN A 97 0.43 8.05 8.29
CA ASN A 97 -0.68 8.92 8.67
C ASN A 97 -1.99 8.47 8.04
N LEU A 98 -1.98 8.21 6.72
CA LEU A 98 -3.17 7.77 6.00
C LEU A 98 -3.69 6.43 6.52
N SER A 99 -2.80 5.50 6.87
CA SER A 99 -3.19 4.20 7.44
C SER A 99 -3.84 4.35 8.82
N LEU A 100 -3.32 5.26 9.66
CA LEU A 100 -3.92 5.58 10.94
C LEU A 100 -5.27 6.30 10.78
N GLU A 101 -5.40 7.21 9.82
CA GLU A 101 -6.68 7.84 9.50
C GLU A 101 -7.73 6.83 9.06
N LEU A 102 -7.37 5.87 8.19
CA LEU A 102 -8.23 4.76 7.78
C LEU A 102 -8.64 3.88 8.97
N TYR A 103 -7.71 3.61 9.89
CA TYR A 103 -7.98 2.85 11.11
C TYR A 103 -8.94 3.60 12.05
N HIS A 104 -8.67 4.86 12.35
CA HIS A 104 -9.50 5.69 13.22
C HIS A 104 -10.88 5.97 12.64
N ALA A 105 -11.01 6.02 11.31
CA ALA A 105 -12.29 6.11 10.62
C ALA A 105 -13.09 4.79 10.65
N GLY A 106 -12.54 3.70 11.22
CA GLY A 106 -13.18 2.38 11.27
C GLY A 106 -13.22 1.66 9.93
N ILE A 107 -12.56 2.18 8.90
CA ILE A 107 -12.61 1.63 7.54
C ILE A 107 -11.90 0.27 7.50
N LEU A 108 -10.74 0.15 8.14
CA LEU A 108 -10.04 -1.14 8.15
C LEU A 108 -10.87 -2.23 8.84
N GLU A 109 -11.56 -1.89 9.93
CA GLU A 109 -12.47 -2.81 10.62
C GLU A 109 -13.70 -3.14 9.75
N GLU A 110 -14.32 -2.14 9.12
CA GLU A 110 -15.47 -2.29 8.21
C GLU A 110 -15.20 -3.30 7.09
N PHE A 111 -13.97 -3.28 6.54
CA PHE A 111 -13.57 -4.14 5.43
C PHE A 111 -12.77 -5.38 5.86
N GLY A 112 -12.52 -5.58 7.16
CA GLY A 112 -11.76 -6.71 7.68
C GLY A 112 -10.27 -6.71 7.29
N VAL A 113 -9.68 -5.53 7.10
CA VAL A 113 -8.29 -5.36 6.66
C VAL A 113 -7.35 -5.32 7.87
N GLU A 114 -6.40 -6.25 7.93
CA GLU A 114 -5.39 -6.28 8.99
C GLU A 114 -4.21 -5.36 8.67
N MET A 115 -3.79 -4.50 9.60
CA MET A 115 -2.55 -3.75 9.46
C MET A 115 -1.35 -4.64 9.83
N ILE A 116 -0.38 -4.79 8.91
CA ILE A 116 0.80 -5.64 9.11
C ILE A 116 2.10 -4.84 9.04
N GLY A 117 3.14 -5.33 9.71
CA GLY A 117 4.47 -4.72 9.70
C GLY A 117 4.61 -3.44 10.54
N ALA A 118 3.57 -3.07 11.28
CA ALA A 118 3.55 -2.00 12.29
C ALA A 118 3.52 -2.58 13.71
#